data_AF-A0A6A3HP15-F1
#
_entry.id   AF-A0A6A3HP15-F1
#
_cell.length_a   1.000
_cell.length_b   1.000
_cell.length_c   1.000
_cell.angle_alpha   90.00
_cell.angle_beta   90.00
_cell.angle_gamma   90.00
#
_symmetry.space_group_name_H-M   'P 1'
#
loop_
_entity.id
_entity.type
_entity.pdbx_description
1 polymer ?
#
loop_
_entity_poly.entity_id
_entity_poly.type
_entity_poly.pdbx_seq_one_letter_code
_entity_poly.pdbx_strand_id
1 'polypeptide(L)'
;MNRTLTERVSQLERQGDVGQSHTASTPPGLAVTPQESCTDASSAPKSCGSKALPKGPAAIWFEWYAKTPRMWDVCSDRQKKSAYKHTVNYMKLFLPNGFELDPSAPDYCDQVLRTGIEAEAGLYKFFEENGVKSKNGSAVLKQLRKFYRDSKLNPLVDAYRDRVALDSVTDPAPRQTQELFTRK
;
A
#
# COMPACT_ATOMS: atom_id res chain seq x y z
N MET A 1 -6.08 13.13 -34.96
CA MET A 1 -7.41 12.54 -34.69
C MET A 1 -7.33 11.04 -35.00
N ASN A 2 -7.47 10.18 -34.00
CA ASN A 2 -7.19 8.74 -34.09
C ASN A 2 -8.41 7.97 -34.62
N ARG A 3 -8.40 7.63 -35.92
CA ARG A 3 -9.44 6.81 -36.60
C ARG A 3 -9.71 5.46 -35.92
N THR A 4 -8.74 4.90 -35.21
CA THR A 4 -8.78 3.56 -34.58
C THR A 4 -9.72 3.46 -33.37
N LEU A 5 -10.19 4.58 -32.83
CA LEU A 5 -11.18 4.58 -31.74
C LEU A 5 -12.61 4.46 -32.25
N THR A 6 -12.90 5.01 -33.43
CA THR A 6 -14.25 5.01 -34.01
C THR A 6 -14.67 3.61 -34.46
N GLU A 7 -13.75 2.81 -35.01
CA GLU A 7 -14.06 1.45 -35.49
C GLU A 7 -14.41 0.48 -34.35
N ARG A 8 -13.83 0.66 -33.16
CA ARG A 8 -14.07 -0.23 -32.02
C ARG A 8 -15.43 0.00 -31.35
N VAL A 9 -15.97 1.21 -31.40
CA VAL A 9 -17.28 1.52 -30.82
C VAL A 9 -18.40 0.94 -31.68
N SER A 10 -18.29 0.99 -33.02
CA SER A 10 -19.28 0.39 -33.93
C SER A 10 -19.31 -1.14 -33.95
N GLN A 11 -18.34 -1.82 -33.31
CA GLN A 11 -18.32 -3.29 -33.24
C GLN A 11 -19.10 -3.82 -32.02
N LEU A 12 -19.22 -3.01 -30.96
CA LEU A 12 -19.91 -3.42 -29.72
C LEU A 12 -21.43 -3.22 -29.79
N GLU A 13 -21.94 -2.34 -30.65
CA GLU A 13 -23.38 -2.13 -30.83
C GLU A 13 -24.08 -3.19 -31.69
N ARG A 14 -23.32 -4.10 -32.33
CA ARG A 14 -23.87 -5.16 -33.19
C ARG A 14 -24.07 -6.52 -32.52
N GLN A 15 -23.77 -6.66 -31.23
CA GLN A 15 -23.88 -7.94 -30.51
C GLN A 15 -24.93 -7.96 -29.39
N GLY A 16 -25.73 -6.89 -29.26
CA GLY A 16 -26.76 -6.79 -28.23
C GLY A 16 -28.18 -6.83 -28.79
N ASP A 17 -28.56 -7.87 -29.54
CA ASP A 17 -29.98 -8.16 -29.80
C ASP A 17 -30.22 -9.64 -30.06
N VAL A 18 -31.41 -10.11 -29.66
CA VAL A 18 -32.02 -11.44 -29.74
C VAL A 18 -32.04 -12.24 -28.42
N GLY A 19 -33.22 -12.20 -27.80
CA GLY A 19 -33.65 -13.04 -26.69
C GLY A 19 -34.53 -14.23 -27.08
N GLN A 20 -35.25 -14.70 -26.05
CA GLN A 20 -36.36 -15.69 -25.98
C GLN A 20 -36.04 -17.15 -25.62
N SER A 21 -36.32 -17.45 -24.35
CA SER A 21 -37.33 -18.40 -23.82
C SER A 21 -37.59 -19.72 -24.57
N HIS A 22 -37.51 -20.88 -23.89
CA HIS A 22 -38.45 -22.01 -24.05
C HIS A 22 -38.44 -22.95 -22.81
N THR A 23 -39.59 -23.56 -22.57
CA THR A 23 -40.10 -24.28 -21.39
C THR A 23 -39.77 -25.79 -21.34
N ALA A 24 -39.67 -26.30 -20.11
CA ALA A 24 -40.10 -27.62 -19.59
C ALA A 24 -39.60 -28.95 -20.20
N SER A 25 -38.95 -29.78 -19.36
CA SER A 25 -39.40 -31.13 -18.91
C SER A 25 -38.22 -32.08 -18.62
N THR A 26 -38.18 -32.71 -17.43
CA THR A 26 -37.87 -34.15 -17.16
C THR A 26 -37.57 -34.38 -15.65
N PRO A 27 -38.18 -35.39 -14.97
CA PRO A 27 -37.85 -35.85 -13.60
C PRO A 27 -37.15 -37.25 -13.62
N PRO A 28 -37.11 -38.04 -12.53
CA PRO A 28 -36.28 -37.92 -11.32
C PRO A 28 -35.37 -39.17 -11.12
N GLY A 29 -34.44 -39.17 -10.14
CA GLY A 29 -33.76 -40.41 -9.75
C GLY A 29 -32.63 -40.30 -8.72
N LEU A 30 -32.97 -40.58 -7.45
CA LEU A 30 -32.22 -41.32 -6.42
C LEU A 30 -30.70 -41.06 -6.25
N ALA A 31 -30.32 -40.54 -5.08
CA ALA A 31 -29.69 -41.31 -3.98
C ALA A 31 -28.66 -40.52 -3.14
N VAL A 32 -28.89 -40.54 -1.82
CA VAL A 32 -27.90 -40.66 -0.73
C VAL A 32 -27.13 -39.39 -0.30
N THR A 33 -27.58 -38.81 0.82
CA THR A 33 -26.75 -38.20 1.86
C THR A 33 -25.99 -39.31 2.64
N PRO A 34 -24.80 -39.02 3.22
CA PRO A 34 -24.78 -38.52 4.58
C PRO A 34 -23.78 -37.39 4.86
N GLN A 35 -24.23 -36.46 5.71
CA GLN A 35 -23.38 -35.63 6.57
C GLN A 35 -22.80 -36.48 7.69
N GLU A 36 -21.55 -36.22 8.06
CA GLU A 36 -20.84 -36.41 9.35
C GLU A 36 -19.34 -36.19 9.02
N SER A 37 -18.44 -35.61 9.80
CA SER A 37 -18.39 -34.86 11.06
C SER A 37 -16.94 -34.30 11.13
N CYS A 38 -16.69 -33.40 12.09
CA CYS A 38 -15.51 -32.55 12.27
C CYS A 38 -14.13 -33.23 12.35
N THR A 39 -13.09 -32.56 11.82
CA THR A 39 -11.69 -32.55 12.32
C THR A 39 -10.95 -31.42 11.58
N ASP A 40 -10.70 -30.28 12.21
CA ASP A 40 -9.52 -29.92 13.02
C ASP A 40 -8.53 -29.05 12.22
N ALA A 41 -7.90 -28.15 12.96
CA ALA A 41 -7.17 -26.99 12.50
C ALA A 41 -6.11 -27.28 11.42
N SER A 42 -6.10 -26.42 10.40
CA SER A 42 -4.89 -26.16 9.63
C SER A 42 -4.71 -24.66 9.49
N SER A 43 -3.92 -24.11 10.41
CA SER A 43 -3.41 -22.75 10.35
C SER A 43 -2.44 -22.61 9.19
N ALA A 44 -2.97 -22.32 8.00
CA ALA A 44 -2.16 -21.82 6.90
C ALA A 44 -1.62 -20.42 7.27
N PRO A 45 -0.35 -20.10 6.94
CA PRO A 45 0.17 -18.76 7.16
C PRO A 45 -0.70 -17.80 6.35
N LYS A 46 -1.29 -16.83 7.04
CA LYS A 46 -2.17 -15.83 6.45
C LYS A 46 -1.35 -15.04 5.44
N SER A 47 -1.39 -15.48 4.18
CA SER A 47 -0.96 -14.69 3.04
C SER A 47 -1.67 -13.35 3.17
N CYS A 48 -0.87 -12.30 3.33
CA CYS A 48 -1.28 -10.94 3.61
C CYS A 48 -2.32 -10.50 2.57
N GLY A 49 -3.59 -10.72 2.92
CA GLY A 49 -4.70 -10.80 1.98
C GLY A 49 -4.99 -9.46 1.33
N SER A 50 -5.13 -9.52 0.01
CA SER A 50 -5.58 -8.45 -0.88
C SER A 50 -6.93 -7.88 -0.46
N LYS A 51 -6.95 -6.95 0.51
CA LYS A 51 -8.03 -5.99 0.67
C LYS A 51 -7.56 -4.69 0.06
N ALA A 52 -8.26 -4.20 -0.96
CA ALA A 52 -7.90 -3.00 -1.70
C ALA A 52 -7.75 -1.81 -0.73
N LEU A 53 -6.49 -1.46 -0.46
CA LEU A 53 -6.11 -0.30 0.33
C LEU A 53 -6.09 0.94 -0.61
N PRO A 54 -6.62 2.10 -0.21
CA PRO A 54 -6.69 3.26 -1.09
C PRO A 54 -5.26 3.74 -1.46
N LYS A 55 -5.13 4.45 -2.60
CA LYS A 55 -3.86 4.93 -3.19
C LYS A 55 -3.11 6.01 -2.37
N GLY A 56 -3.09 5.92 -1.05
CA GLY A 56 -2.51 6.87 -0.10
C GLY A 56 -1.13 6.45 0.46
N PRO A 57 -0.44 7.35 1.17
CA PRO A 57 0.82 7.06 1.86
C PRO A 57 0.81 5.78 2.72
N ALA A 58 -0.23 5.53 3.52
CA ALA A 58 -0.31 4.32 4.34
C ALA A 58 -0.29 3.03 3.50
N ALA A 59 -0.87 3.06 2.30
CA ALA A 59 -0.82 1.93 1.39
C ALA A 59 0.56 1.75 0.75
N ILE A 60 1.25 2.85 0.46
CA ILE A 60 2.63 2.80 -0.02
C ILE A 60 3.54 2.22 1.08
N TRP A 61 3.35 2.62 2.34
CA TRP A 61 4.03 2.04 3.50
C TRP A 61 3.78 0.54 3.60
N PHE A 62 2.51 0.13 3.52
CA PHE A 62 2.14 -1.28 3.59
C PHE A 62 2.69 -2.09 2.41
N GLU A 63 2.59 -1.60 1.17
CA GLU A 63 3.18 -2.29 0.02
C GLU A 63 4.69 -2.39 0.14
N TRP A 64 5.35 -1.36 0.68
CA TRP A 64 6.79 -1.38 0.90
C TRP A 64 7.17 -2.47 1.91
N TYR A 65 6.49 -2.52 3.05
CA TYR A 65 6.86 -3.34 4.19
C TYR A 65 6.09 -4.64 4.39
N ALA A 66 4.98 -4.95 3.71
CA ALA A 66 4.23 -6.19 3.95
C ALA A 66 4.11 -7.05 2.69
N LYS A 67 4.31 -6.47 1.51
CA LYS A 67 4.18 -7.20 0.25
C LYS A 67 5.26 -8.27 0.12
N THR A 68 4.84 -9.46 -0.30
CA THR A 68 5.70 -10.60 -0.60
C THR A 68 5.58 -10.95 -2.09
N PRO A 69 6.69 -11.01 -2.84
CA PRO A 69 8.06 -10.67 -2.42
C PRO A 69 8.24 -9.16 -2.17
N ARG A 70 9.28 -8.79 -1.40
CA ARG A 70 9.49 -7.41 -0.95
C ARG A 70 9.59 -6.45 -2.14
N MET A 71 9.02 -5.26 -2.00
CA MET A 71 9.03 -4.24 -3.07
C MET A 71 10.45 -3.81 -3.45
N TRP A 72 11.38 -3.81 -2.51
CA TRP A 72 12.79 -3.49 -2.79
C TRP A 72 13.56 -4.63 -3.47
N ASP A 73 13.04 -5.86 -3.48
CA ASP A 73 13.68 -7.00 -4.14
C ASP A 73 13.16 -7.22 -5.57
N VAL A 74 11.86 -7.02 -5.81
CA VAL A 74 11.19 -7.54 -7.04
C VAL A 74 10.59 -6.47 -7.95
N CYS A 75 10.53 -5.19 -7.55
CA CYS A 75 9.91 -4.17 -8.40
C CYS A 75 10.77 -3.81 -9.63
N SER A 76 10.33 -4.24 -10.82
CA SER A 76 10.95 -3.94 -12.12
C SER A 76 10.74 -2.49 -12.56
N ASP A 77 9.63 -1.88 -12.17
CA ASP A 77 9.39 -0.45 -12.37
C ASP A 77 10.24 0.38 -11.40
N ARG A 78 11.40 0.81 -11.89
CA ARG A 78 12.33 1.65 -11.14
C ARG A 78 11.72 2.99 -10.72
N GLN A 79 10.80 3.56 -11.50
CA GLN A 79 10.16 4.83 -11.17
C GLN A 79 9.18 4.65 -10.01
N LYS A 80 8.33 3.62 -10.07
CA LYS A 80 7.43 3.25 -8.96
C LYS A 80 8.24 2.95 -7.69
N LYS A 81 9.26 2.09 -7.79
CA LYS A 81 10.14 1.73 -6.67
C LYS A 81 10.78 2.97 -6.02
N SER A 82 11.30 3.89 -6.83
CA SER A 82 11.87 5.14 -6.34
C SER A 82 10.84 6.02 -5.64
N ALA A 83 9.66 6.20 -6.24
CA ALA A 83 8.59 7.00 -5.64
C ALA A 83 8.13 6.43 -4.28
N TYR A 84 8.00 5.10 -4.18
CA TYR A 84 7.62 4.42 -2.94
C TYR A 84 8.70 4.59 -1.88
N LYS A 85 9.96 4.31 -2.24
CA LYS A 85 11.12 4.52 -1.37
C LYS A 85 11.14 5.94 -0.78
N HIS A 86 11.01 6.96 -1.63
CA HIS A 86 11.01 8.35 -1.18
C HIS A 86 9.82 8.64 -0.26
N THR A 87 8.63 8.17 -0.60
CA THR A 87 7.43 8.39 0.21
C THR A 87 7.58 7.77 1.59
N VAL A 88 8.02 6.51 1.65
CA VAL A 88 8.24 5.80 2.92
C VAL A 88 9.30 6.48 3.77
N ASN A 89 10.43 6.88 3.20
CA ASN A 89 11.47 7.56 3.96
C ASN A 89 11.00 8.91 4.53
N TYR A 90 10.17 9.66 3.80
CA TYR A 90 9.55 10.85 4.38
C TYR A 90 8.52 10.50 5.47
N MET A 91 7.74 9.43 5.32
CA MET A 91 6.76 9.00 6.32
C MET A 91 7.39 8.69 7.68
N LYS A 92 8.60 8.11 7.70
CA LYS A 92 9.36 7.85 8.94
C LYS A 92 9.59 9.08 9.81
N LEU A 93 9.64 10.26 9.21
CA LEU A 93 9.83 11.52 9.92
C LEU A 93 8.65 11.87 10.84
N PHE A 94 7.45 11.39 10.49
CA PHE A 94 6.20 11.70 11.17
C PHE A 94 5.83 10.71 12.28
N LEU A 95 6.77 9.84 12.66
CA LEU A 95 6.65 8.91 13.78
C LEU A 95 7.46 9.46 14.97
N PRO A 96 6.84 10.26 15.87
CA PRO A 96 7.55 10.99 16.92
C PRO A 96 8.20 10.09 17.96
N ASN A 97 7.66 8.87 18.14
CA ASN A 97 8.18 7.86 19.06
C ASN A 97 9.09 6.83 18.37
N GLY A 98 9.36 7.00 17.07
CA GLY A 98 10.03 5.99 16.26
C GLY A 98 9.09 4.85 15.88
N PHE A 99 9.66 3.71 15.49
CA PHE A 99 8.91 2.52 15.13
C PHE A 99 9.78 1.28 15.19
N GLU A 100 9.16 0.14 15.45
CA GLU A 100 9.78 -1.17 15.40
C GLU A 100 8.96 -2.07 14.48
N LEU A 101 9.60 -2.63 13.46
CA LEU A 101 8.97 -3.57 12.54
C LEU A 101 9.83 -4.82 12.46
N ASP A 102 9.42 -5.89 13.15
CA ASP A 102 10.08 -7.19 13.12
C ASP A 102 9.37 -8.15 12.14
N PRO A 103 9.99 -8.50 11.00
CA PRO A 103 9.44 -9.46 10.05
C PRO A 103 9.16 -10.85 10.63
N SER A 104 9.77 -11.21 11.76
CA SER A 104 9.56 -12.49 12.44
C SER A 104 8.35 -12.47 13.38
N ALA A 105 7.80 -11.30 13.70
CA ALA A 105 6.66 -11.17 14.59
C ALA A 105 5.38 -11.74 13.95
N PRO A 106 4.55 -12.49 14.71
CA PRO A 106 3.32 -13.08 14.19
C PRO A 106 2.27 -12.03 13.77
N ASP A 107 2.33 -10.83 14.35
CA ASP A 107 1.47 -9.68 14.06
C ASP A 107 2.14 -8.65 13.13
N TYR A 108 3.23 -9.00 12.44
CA TYR A 108 4.00 -8.08 11.59
C TYR A 108 3.14 -7.25 10.63
N CYS A 109 2.20 -7.88 9.92
CA CYS A 109 1.34 -7.15 8.97
C CYS A 109 0.45 -6.11 9.68
N ASP A 110 -0.01 -6.42 10.89
CA ASP A 110 -0.83 -5.51 11.69
C ASP A 110 0.03 -4.36 12.25
N GLN A 111 1.27 -4.64 12.67
CA GLN A 111 2.24 -3.61 13.06
C GLN A 111 2.56 -2.66 11.89
N VAL A 112 2.82 -3.20 10.70
CA VAL A 112 3.07 -2.41 9.48
C VAL A 112 1.86 -1.54 9.16
N LEU A 113 0.64 -2.08 9.24
CA LEU A 113 -0.59 -1.34 8.97
C LEU A 113 -0.79 -0.19 9.97
N ARG A 114 -0.70 -0.48 11.28
CA ARG A 114 -0.88 0.53 12.34
C ARG A 114 0.15 1.66 12.23
N THR A 115 1.42 1.30 12.04
CA THR A 115 2.51 2.27 11.88
C THR A 115 2.33 3.12 10.62
N GLY A 116 1.88 2.51 9.51
CA GLY A 116 1.61 3.24 8.26
C GLY A 116 0.48 4.26 8.40
N ILE A 117 -0.58 3.91 9.15
CA ILE A 117 -1.70 4.81 9.46
C ILE A 117 -1.24 5.97 10.35
N GLU A 118 -0.45 5.69 11.38
CA GLU A 118 0.09 6.71 12.28
C GLU A 118 0.98 7.71 11.52
N ALA A 119 1.91 7.21 10.71
CA ALA A 119 2.80 8.03 9.91
C ALA A 119 2.02 8.88 8.88
N GLU A 120 0.97 8.33 8.26
CA GLU A 120 0.10 9.07 7.36
C GLU A 120 -0.67 10.19 8.07
N ALA A 121 -1.18 9.92 9.28
CA ALA A 121 -1.86 10.93 10.09
C ALA A 121 -0.91 12.09 10.46
N GLY A 122 0.31 11.78 10.91
CA GLY A 122 1.33 12.79 11.20
C GLY A 122 1.74 13.61 9.97
N LEU A 123 1.85 12.96 8.81
CA LEU A 123 2.11 13.62 7.53
C LEU A 123 1.01 14.62 7.16
N TYR A 124 -0.26 14.23 7.27
CA TYR A 124 -1.36 15.13 6.94
C TYR A 124 -1.55 16.24 7.95
N LYS A 125 -1.30 15.99 9.24
CA LYS A 125 -1.27 17.05 10.26
C LYS A 125 -0.23 18.12 9.90
N PHE A 126 0.98 17.72 9.51
CA PHE A 126 2.01 18.65 9.07
C PHE A 126 1.61 19.43 7.80
N PHE A 127 0.88 18.79 6.88
CA PHE A 127 0.38 19.46 5.67
C PHE A 127 -0.64 20.55 6.03
N GLU A 128 -1.55 20.27 6.95
CA GLU A 128 -2.55 21.23 7.43
C GLU A 128 -1.89 22.43 8.12
N GLU A 129 -0.91 22.18 9.00
CA GLU A 129 -0.11 23.22 9.67
C GLU A 129 0.68 24.10 8.69
N ASN A 130 1.02 23.56 7.51
CA ASN A 130 1.72 24.27 6.44
C ASN A 130 0.78 24.80 5.33
N GLY A 131 -0.53 24.79 5.55
CA GLY A 131 -1.52 25.39 4.64
C GLY A 131 -1.83 24.57 3.38
N VAL A 132 -1.49 23.28 3.34
CA VAL A 132 -1.78 22.39 2.21
C VAL A 132 -3.13 21.71 2.43
N LYS A 133 -4.11 22.04 1.57
CA LYS A 133 -5.49 21.49 1.64
C LYS A 133 -5.71 20.22 0.81
N SER A 134 -4.83 19.88 -0.13
CA SER A 134 -4.99 18.73 -1.03
C SER A 134 -4.28 17.49 -0.48
N LYS A 135 -5.02 16.39 -0.32
CA LYS A 135 -4.56 15.09 0.19
C LYS A 135 -4.42 14.02 -0.90
N ASN A 136 -4.28 14.43 -2.17
CA ASN A 136 -4.22 13.49 -3.28
C ASN A 136 -2.85 12.76 -3.30
N GLY A 137 -2.85 11.42 -3.37
CA GLY A 137 -1.63 10.61 -3.23
C GLY A 137 -0.50 10.96 -4.22
N SER A 138 -0.82 11.29 -5.48
CA SER A 138 0.19 11.74 -6.47
C SER A 138 0.79 13.12 -6.15
N ALA A 139 0.08 13.95 -5.38
CA ALA A 139 0.56 15.25 -4.93
C ALA A 139 1.42 15.16 -3.66
N VAL A 140 1.25 14.13 -2.83
CA VAL A 140 1.94 14.00 -1.54
C VAL A 140 3.47 14.05 -1.70
N LEU A 141 4.03 13.17 -2.55
CA LEU A 141 5.49 13.15 -2.76
C LEU A 141 6.02 14.44 -3.39
N LYS A 142 5.20 15.13 -4.20
CA LYS A 142 5.59 16.44 -4.77
C LYS A 142 5.67 17.50 -3.67
N GLN A 143 4.71 17.51 -2.74
CA GLN A 143 4.70 18.45 -1.60
C GLN A 143 5.83 18.15 -0.61
N LEU A 144 6.07 16.88 -0.26
CA LEU A 144 7.19 16.49 0.61
C LEU A 144 8.53 16.95 0.04
N ARG A 145 8.76 16.75 -1.26
CA ARG A 145 9.98 17.23 -1.93
C ARG A 145 10.11 18.75 -1.91
N LYS A 146 9.00 19.48 -1.96
CA LYS A 146 8.99 20.95 -1.83
C LYS A 146 9.39 21.34 -0.41
N PHE A 147 8.77 20.75 0.62
CA PHE A 147 9.11 21.03 2.02
C PHE A 147 10.55 20.68 2.37
N TYR A 148 11.10 19.60 1.82
CA TYR A 148 12.52 19.28 1.98
C TYR A 148 13.44 20.35 1.38
N ARG A 149 13.12 20.82 0.16
CA ARG A 149 13.89 21.88 -0.51
C ARG A 149 13.84 23.20 0.26
N ASP A 150 12.67 23.51 0.81
CA ASP A 150 12.42 24.71 1.59
C ASP A 150 12.90 24.56 3.06
N SER A 151 13.63 23.48 3.38
CA SER A 151 14.18 23.17 4.72
C SER A 151 13.15 23.02 5.84
N LYS A 152 11.85 22.95 5.52
CA LYS A 152 10.77 22.83 6.50
C LYS A 152 10.72 21.48 7.20
N LEU A 153 11.34 20.46 6.62
CA LEU A 153 11.45 19.13 7.22
C LEU A 153 12.69 18.99 8.13
N ASN A 154 13.59 19.97 8.18
CA ASN A 154 14.85 19.84 8.94
C ASN A 154 14.64 19.51 10.42
N PRO A 155 13.70 20.12 11.16
CA PRO A 155 13.46 19.74 12.56
C PRO A 155 13.01 18.28 12.71
N LEU A 156 12.19 17.77 11.78
CA LEU A 156 11.75 16.38 11.79
C LEU A 156 12.89 15.42 11.40
N VAL A 157 13.77 15.85 10.50
CA VAL A 157 14.98 15.12 10.12
C VAL A 157 15.94 14.99 11.29
N ASP A 158 16.21 16.08 12.01
CA ASP A 158 17.08 16.07 13.18
C ASP A 158 16.48 15.17 14.27
N ALA A 159 15.20 15.32 14.58
CA ALA A 159 14.51 14.44 15.53
C ALA A 159 14.52 12.96 15.11
N TYR A 160 14.41 12.66 13.81
CA TYR A 160 14.53 11.29 13.31
C TYR A 160 15.93 10.72 13.51
N ARG A 161 16.97 11.53 13.30
CA ARG A 161 18.36 11.10 13.54
C ARG A 161 18.61 10.80 15.02
N ASP A 162 18.08 11.62 15.92
CA ASP A 162 18.17 11.37 17.36
C ASP A 162 17.51 10.04 17.73
N ARG A 163 16.34 9.74 17.16
CA ARG A 163 15.64 8.45 17.35
C ARG A 163 16.44 7.26 16.82
N VAL A 164 17.08 7.40 15.66
CA VAL A 164 17.97 6.37 15.12
C VAL A 164 19.19 6.16 16.03
N ALA A 165 19.74 7.23 16.62
CA ALA A 165 20.87 7.14 17.55
C ALA A 165 20.50 6.52 18.91
N LEU A 166 19.23 6.61 19.31
CA LEU A 166 18.67 6.03 20.54
C LEU A 166 18.13 4.60 20.35
N ASP A 167 18.38 3.96 19.20
CA ASP A 167 17.86 2.63 18.83
C ASP A 167 16.33 2.50 18.92
N SER A 168 15.59 3.63 18.82
CA SER A 168 14.12 3.62 18.84
C SER A 168 13.51 3.38 17.43
N VAL A 169 14.32 2.91 16.48
CA VAL A 169 13.96 2.68 15.08
C VAL A 169 14.51 1.34 14.60
N THR A 170 13.64 0.35 14.46
CA THR A 170 13.97 -0.94 13.83
C THR A 170 13.31 -1.01 12.46
N ASP A 171 14.10 -0.76 11.42
CA ASP A 171 13.65 -0.75 10.03
C ASP A 171 14.17 -1.98 9.26
N PRO A 172 13.29 -2.91 8.82
CA PRO A 172 13.68 -4.12 8.11
C PRO A 172 14.07 -3.87 6.65
N ALA A 173 13.86 -2.67 6.10
CA ALA A 173 14.28 -2.36 4.74
C ALA A 173 15.81 -2.20 4.67
N PRO A 174 16.49 -2.64 3.58
CA PRO A 174 17.95 -2.54 3.48
C PRO A 174 18.46 -1.10 3.65
N ARG A 175 19.62 -0.91 4.31
CA ARG A 175 20.20 0.43 4.59
C ARG A 175 20.33 1.32 3.35
N GLN A 176 20.64 0.75 2.18
CA GLN A 176 20.72 1.48 0.91
C GLN A 176 19.38 2.15 0.52
N THR A 177 18.27 1.64 1.02
CA THR A 177 16.94 2.19 0.78
C THR A 177 16.53 3.25 1.80
N GLN A 178 17.23 3.37 2.92
CA GLN A 178 16.92 4.28 4.04
C GLN A 178 17.51 5.70 3.87
N GLU A 179 18.31 5.91 2.84
CA GLU A 179 18.92 7.19 2.47
C GLU A 179 17.87 8.25 2.08
N LEU A 180 17.80 9.37 2.81
CA LEU A 180 17.26 10.64 2.28
C LEU A 180 17.85 11.93 2.83
N PHE A 181 18.44 11.92 4.01
CA PHE A 181 18.63 13.18 4.73
C PHE A 181 20.11 13.57 4.86
N THR A 182 20.91 13.43 3.82
CA THR A 182 22.23 14.08 3.78
C THR A 182 22.03 15.60 3.87
N ARG A 183 22.58 16.23 4.92
CA ARG A 183 22.49 17.69 5.13
C ARG A 183 23.06 18.38 3.88
N LYS A 184 22.35 19.35 3.34
CA LYS A 184 22.91 20.28 2.35
C LYS A 184 23.83 21.27 3.02
#